data_AF-A0A7J3D2H7-F1
#
_entry.id   AF-A0A7J3D2H7-F1
#
_cell.length_a   1.000
_cell.length_b   1.000
_cell.length_c   1.000
_cell.angle_alpha   90.00
_cell.angle_beta   90.00
_cell.angle_gamma   90.00
#
_symmetry.space_group_name_H-M   'P 1'
#
loop_
_entity.id
_entity.type
_entity.pdbx_description
1 polymer ?
#
loop_
_entity_poly.entity_id
_entity_poly.type
_entity_poly.pdbx_seq_one_letter_code
_entity_poly.pdbx_strand_id
1 'polypeptide(L)'
;MRKEKDDLISSIEVDVLRALVILHGSAWQSDLMDTLSGLWRLKGLRLESMINLGNHVPQALKMLEEMGLIEAEVRPRGDLSRLGPVDDILYSAKGLWHLNSMI
;
A
#
# COMPACT_ATOMS: atom_id res chain seq x y z
N MET A 1 1.92 17.57 -17.97
CA MET A 1 2.34 16.17 -18.19
C MET A 1 3.27 15.61 -17.12
N ARG A 2 4.55 16.04 -16.99
CA ARG A 2 5.45 15.44 -15.95
C ARG A 2 4.99 15.74 -14.52
N LYS A 3 4.70 17.02 -14.24
CA LYS A 3 4.23 17.49 -12.94
C LYS A 3 2.93 16.83 -12.47
N GLU A 4 1.93 16.71 -13.35
CA GLU A 4 0.64 16.06 -12.99
C GLU A 4 0.80 14.58 -12.69
N LYS A 5 1.71 13.89 -13.38
CA LYS A 5 2.04 12.50 -13.09
C LYS A 5 2.75 12.40 -11.74
N ASP A 6 3.72 13.27 -11.48
CA ASP A 6 4.44 13.29 -10.21
C ASP A 6 3.49 13.57 -9.03
N ASP A 7 2.59 14.56 -9.17
CA ASP A 7 1.55 14.88 -8.18
C ASP A 7 0.60 13.68 -7.93
N LEU A 8 0.25 12.94 -8.99
CA LEU A 8 -0.57 11.74 -8.89
C LEU A 8 0.15 10.63 -8.10
N ILE A 9 1.42 10.37 -8.40
CA ILE A 9 2.20 9.36 -7.68
C ILE A 9 2.33 9.74 -6.21
N SER A 10 2.64 11.00 -5.90
CA SER A 10 2.71 11.46 -4.51
C SER A 10 1.39 11.34 -3.77
N SER A 11 0.25 11.55 -4.44
CA SER A 11 -1.05 11.26 -3.82
C SER A 11 -1.22 9.77 -3.49
N ILE A 12 -0.72 8.87 -4.33
CA ILE A 12 -0.81 7.42 -4.11
C ILE A 12 0.16 6.99 -2.99
N GLU A 13 1.36 7.55 -2.93
CA GLU A 13 2.31 7.32 -1.83
C GLU A 13 1.67 7.62 -0.47
N VAL A 14 0.99 8.77 -0.36
CA VAL A 14 0.26 9.16 0.87
C VAL A 14 -0.87 8.17 1.17
N ASP A 15 -1.60 7.70 0.16
CA ASP A 15 -2.66 6.72 0.34
C ASP A 15 -2.12 5.35 0.79
N VAL A 16 -0.96 4.91 0.26
CA VAL A 16 -0.25 3.69 0.69
C VAL A 16 0.16 3.80 2.16
N LEU A 17 0.80 4.90 2.55
CA LEU A 17 1.20 5.11 3.95
C LEU A 17 -0.02 5.13 4.89
N ARG A 18 -1.13 5.77 4.47
CA ARG A 18 -2.38 5.75 5.24
C ARG A 18 -2.96 4.35 5.38
N ALA A 19 -2.95 3.56 4.31
CA ALA A 19 -3.43 2.18 4.34
C ALA A 19 -2.56 1.31 5.27
N LEU A 20 -1.23 1.46 5.22
CA LEU A 20 -0.34 0.77 6.16
C LEU A 20 -0.62 1.16 7.61
N VAL A 21 -0.87 2.44 7.91
CA VAL A 21 -1.24 2.88 9.27
C VAL A 21 -2.56 2.23 9.74
N ILE A 22 -3.57 2.16 8.86
CA ILE A 22 -4.84 1.47 9.15
C ILE A 22 -4.62 -0.02 9.44
N LEU A 23 -3.67 -0.63 8.72
CA LEU A 23 -3.28 -2.03 8.87
C LEU A 23 -2.17 -2.23 9.92
N HIS A 24 -2.02 -1.29 10.87
CA HIS A 24 -1.09 -1.39 12.00
C HIS A 24 0.41 -1.43 11.64
N GLY A 25 0.76 -0.92 10.46
CA GLY A 25 2.11 -0.67 10.00
C GLY A 25 2.70 -1.73 9.09
N SER A 26 2.05 -2.89 8.94
CA SER A 26 2.47 -3.94 8.01
C SER A 26 1.27 -4.59 7.36
N ALA A 27 1.36 -4.87 6.06
CA ALA A 27 0.28 -5.50 5.31
C ALA A 27 0.82 -6.36 4.17
N TRP A 28 0.15 -7.49 3.94
CA TRP A 28 0.33 -8.24 2.70
C TRP A 28 -0.14 -7.41 1.51
N GLN A 29 0.44 -7.64 0.33
CA GLN A 29 0.12 -6.88 -0.87
C GLN A 29 -1.38 -6.92 -1.18
N SER A 30 -2.04 -8.07 -1.08
CA SER A 30 -3.48 -8.14 -1.36
C SER A 30 -4.31 -7.30 -0.37
N ASP A 31 -3.98 -7.36 0.92
CA ASP A 31 -4.71 -6.65 1.97
C ASP A 31 -4.51 -5.12 1.84
N LEU A 32 -3.30 -4.73 1.43
CA LEU A 32 -2.98 -3.34 1.10
C LEU A 32 -3.81 -2.86 -0.10
N MET A 33 -3.88 -3.65 -1.18
CA MET A 33 -4.66 -3.29 -2.38
C MET A 33 -6.17 -3.21 -2.10
N ASP A 34 -6.70 -4.12 -1.27
CA ASP A 34 -8.10 -4.09 -0.84
C ASP A 34 -8.40 -2.86 0.01
N THR A 35 -7.49 -2.51 0.92
CA THR A 35 -7.61 -1.31 1.77
C THR A 35 -7.54 -0.02 0.95
N LEU A 36 -6.63 0.08 -0.02
CA LEU A 36 -6.56 1.21 -0.95
C LEU A 36 -7.85 1.37 -1.75
N SER A 37 -8.38 0.25 -2.27
CA SER A 37 -9.66 0.24 -2.98
C SER A 37 -10.81 0.72 -2.09
N GLY A 38 -10.83 0.29 -0.82
CA GLY A 38 -11.77 0.78 0.18
C GLY A 38 -11.66 2.28 0.43
N LEU A 39 -10.44 2.80 0.62
CA LEU A 39 -10.19 4.23 0.81
C LEU A 39 -10.66 5.06 -0.39
N TRP A 40 -10.35 4.62 -1.61
CA TRP A 40 -10.75 5.30 -2.83
C TRP A 40 -12.26 5.27 -3.05
N ARG A 41 -12.92 4.17 -2.72
CA ARG A 41 -14.39 4.08 -2.75
C ARG A 41 -15.03 5.06 -1.75
N LEU A 42 -14.47 5.20 -0.55
CA LEU A 42 -14.93 6.18 0.44
C LEU A 42 -14.72 7.62 -0.03
N LYS A 43 -13.69 7.89 -0.84
CA LYS A 43 -13.48 9.18 -1.52
C LYS A 43 -14.45 9.41 -2.70
N GLY A 44 -15.35 8.48 -2.99
CA GLY A 44 -16.31 8.58 -4.09
C GLY A 44 -15.70 8.38 -5.48
N LEU A 45 -14.51 7.76 -5.57
CA LEU A 45 -13.88 7.49 -6.85
C LEU A 45 -14.65 6.41 -7.63
N ARG A 46 -14.77 6.64 -8.94
CA ARG A 46 -15.38 5.68 -9.86
C ARG A 46 -14.41 4.52 -10.13
N LEU A 47 -14.95 3.37 -10.53
CA LEU A 47 -14.17 2.17 -10.81
C LEU A 47 -13.01 2.42 -11.78
N GLU A 48 -13.26 3.11 -12.89
CA GLU A 48 -12.23 3.45 -13.88
C GLU A 48 -11.08 4.27 -13.27
N SER A 49 -11.40 5.24 -12.42
CA SER A 49 -10.40 6.04 -11.71
C SER A 49 -9.59 5.18 -10.74
N MET A 50 -10.25 4.27 -10.00
CA MET A 50 -9.57 3.35 -9.09
C MET A 50 -8.63 2.39 -9.82
N ILE A 51 -9.04 1.86 -10.98
CA ILE A 51 -8.17 1.03 -11.83
C ILE A 51 -6.96 1.84 -12.29
N ASN A 52 -7.18 3.08 -12.74
CA ASN A 52 -6.10 3.96 -13.16
C ASN A 52 -5.11 4.24 -12.03
N LEU A 53 -5.59 4.55 -10.82
CA LEU A 53 -4.74 4.72 -9.63
C LEU A 53 -4.00 3.42 -9.29
N GLY A 54 -4.69 2.28 -9.34
CA GLY A 54 -4.13 0.95 -9.08
C GLY A 54 -2.92 0.62 -9.96
N ASN A 55 -2.95 1.01 -11.23
CA ASN A 55 -1.83 0.82 -12.17
C ASN A 55 -0.55 1.57 -11.75
N HIS A 56 -0.68 2.59 -10.92
CA HIS A 56 0.42 3.43 -10.44
C HIS A 56 0.92 3.05 -9.04
N VAL A 57 0.20 2.17 -8.32
CA VAL A 57 0.60 1.70 -6.99
C VAL A 57 2.00 1.04 -6.98
N PRO A 58 2.38 0.17 -7.94
CA PRO A 58 3.71 -0.42 -7.96
C PRO A 58 4.84 0.64 -8.03
N GLN A 59 4.61 1.73 -8.77
CA GLN A 59 5.56 2.83 -8.85
C GLN A 59 5.66 3.58 -7.51
N ALA A 60 4.53 3.87 -6.87
CA ALA A 60 4.50 4.54 -5.57
C ALA A 60 5.18 3.70 -4.48
N LEU A 61 4.94 2.39 -4.44
CA LEU A 61 5.59 1.47 -3.50
C LEU A 61 7.10 1.47 -3.67
N LYS A 62 7.58 1.41 -4.93
CA LYS A 62 9.01 1.49 -5.23
C LYS A 62 9.62 2.81 -4.75
N MET A 63 8.96 3.93 -4.97
CA MET A 63 9.45 5.24 -4.52
C MET A 63 9.51 5.34 -2.99
N LEU A 64 8.50 4.83 -2.29
CA LEU A 64 8.51 4.78 -0.82
C LEU A 64 9.63 3.88 -0.27
N GLU A 65 9.93 2.77 -0.95
CA GLU A 65 11.05 1.88 -0.61
C GLU A 65 12.39 2.58 -0.83
N GLU A 66 12.58 3.26 -1.95
CA GLU A 66 13.78 4.07 -2.26
C GLU A 66 13.98 5.21 -1.25
N MET A 67 12.90 5.79 -0.73
CA MET A 67 12.95 6.79 0.35
C MET A 67 13.23 6.18 1.74
N GLY A 68 13.24 4.85 1.87
CA GLY A 68 13.42 4.15 3.13
C GLY A 68 12.22 4.30 4.09
N LEU A 69 11.04 4.66 3.57
CA LEU A 69 9.81 4.80 4.37
C LEU A 69 9.08 3.47 4.54
N ILE A 70 9.28 2.52 3.61
CA ILE A 70 8.76 1.15 3.71
C ILE A 70 9.87 0.14 3.40
N GLU A 71 9.60 -1.12 3.69
CA GLU A 71 10.32 -2.29 3.19
C GLU A 71 9.34 -3.29 2.59
N ALA A 72 9.82 -4.05 1.60
CA ALA A 72 9.11 -5.13 0.96
C ALA A 72 9.87 -6.45 1.18
N GLU A 73 9.19 -7.47 1.68
CA GLU A 73 9.77 -8.80 1.87
C GLU A 73 8.85 -9.85 1.25
N VAL A 74 9.39 -10.71 0.38
CA VAL A 74 8.65 -11.89 -0.10
C VAL A 74 8.63 -12.92 1.03
N ARG A 75 7.43 -13.29 1.50
CA ARG A 75 7.26 -14.25 2.60
C ARG A 75 6.13 -15.24 2.30
N PRO A 76 6.22 -16.47 2.84
CA PRO A 76 5.10 -17.40 2.80
C PRO A 76 3.94 -16.86 3.64
N ARG A 77 2.77 -16.78 3.02
CA ARG A 77 1.50 -16.39 3.62
C ARG A 77 0.56 -17.59 3.63
N GLY A 78 -0.16 -17.77 4.73
CA GLY A 78 -1.24 -18.76 4.78
C GLY A 78 -2.41 -18.34 3.87
N ASP A 79 -2.80 -19.24 2.96
CA ASP A 79 -3.98 -19.07 2.11
C ASP A 79 -4.95 -20.23 2.39
N LEU A 80 -6.08 -19.92 3.04
CA LEU A 80 -7.09 -20.91 3.42
C LEU A 80 -7.84 -21.50 2.23
N SER A 81 -7.71 -20.91 1.04
CA SER A 81 -8.28 -21.45 -0.20
C SER A 81 -7.38 -22.52 -0.86
N ARG A 82 -6.15 -22.70 -0.36
CA ARG A 82 -5.15 -23.62 -0.91
C ARG A 82 -4.63 -24.57 0.16
N LEU A 83 -4.06 -25.69 -0.28
CA LEU A 83 -3.52 -26.74 0.59
C LEU A 83 -2.15 -26.39 1.21
N GLY A 84 -1.62 -25.19 0.99
CA GLY A 84 -0.30 -24.78 1.47
C GLY A 84 -0.10 -23.25 1.39
N PRO A 85 1.00 -22.75 1.97
CA PRO A 85 1.32 -21.33 1.91
C PRO A 85 1.59 -20.87 0.48
N VAL A 86 1.33 -19.60 0.23
CA VAL A 86 1.65 -18.91 -1.03
C VAL A 86 2.66 -17.82 -0.76
N ASP A 87 3.59 -17.60 -1.69
CA ASP A 87 4.48 -16.45 -1.59
C ASP A 87 3.70 -15.17 -1.89
N ASP A 88 3.83 -14.19 -1.00
CA ASP A 88 3.23 -12.87 -1.12
C ASP A 88 4.24 -11.82 -0.63
N ILE A 89 4.04 -10.57 -1.02
CA ILE A 89 4.88 -9.46 -0.57
C ILE A 89 4.27 -8.88 0.70
N LEU A 90 5.04 -8.88 1.78
CA LEU A 90 4.75 -8.14 3.00
C LEU A 90 5.39 -6.76 2.91
N TYR A 91 4.56 -5.71 2.89
CA TYR A 91 5.03 -4.33 3.03
C TYR A 91 4.97 -3.90 4.48
N SER A 92 6.05 -3.31 5.00
CA SER A 92 6.11 -2.76 6.36
C SER A 92 6.60 -1.33 6.33
N ALA A 93 5.93 -0.43 7.04
CA ALA A 93 6.37 0.94 7.17
C ALA A 93 7.46 1.08 8.24
N LYS A 94 8.52 1.81 7.91
CA LYS A 94 9.64 2.07 8.80
C LYS A 94 9.36 3.28 9.69
N GLY A 95 9.74 3.19 10.96
CA GLY A 95 9.64 4.32 11.89
C GLY A 95 8.25 4.57 12.50
N LEU A 96 7.24 3.74 12.20
CA LEU A 96 5.92 3.83 12.84
C LEU A 96 5.93 3.53 14.35
N TRP A 97 7.00 2.91 14.85
CA TRP A 97 7.20 2.64 16.29
C TRP A 97 7.10 3.90 17.16
N HIS A 98 7.39 5.08 16.60
CA HIS A 98 7.26 6.34 17.33
C HIS A 98 5.81 6.82 17.49
N LEU A 99 4.90 6.46 16.58
CA LEU A 99 3.50 6.88 16.62
C LEU A 99 2.68 6.12 17.68
N ASN A 100 3.00 4.85 17.92
CA ASN A 100 2.32 4.03 18.94
C ASN A 100 2.80 4.28 20.37
N SER A 101 3.84 5.10 20.57
CA SER A 101 4.33 5.50 21.91
C SER A 101 3.64 6.74 22.48
N MET A 102 2.66 7.29 21.74
CA MET A 102 1.93 8.52 22.10
C MET A 102 0.43 8.29 22.41
N ILE A 103 0.00 7.03 22.57
CA ILE A 103 -1.35 6.67 23.01
C ILE A 103 -1.26 5.91 24.33
#